data_AF-A0A7I8MT49-F1
#
_entry.id   AF-A0A7I8MT49-F1
#
_cell.length_a   1.000
_cell.length_b   1.000
_cell.length_c   1.000
_cell.angle_alpha   90.00
_cell.angle_beta   90.00
_cell.angle_gamma   90.00
#
_symmetry.space_group_name_H-M   'P 1'
#
loop_
_entity.id
_entity.type
_entity.pdbx_description
1 polymer ?
#
loop_
_entity_poly.entity_id
_entity_poly.type
_entity_poly.pdbx_seq_one_letter_code
_entity_poly.pdbx_strand_id
1 'polypeptide(L)' 'MDFSDSGMRLKSRIPIKIGCILMVRATGPWEDSRKGGDRCCPLNRMYGIGQVRWCEKSEGHDTEGYLLGLKIQGPWN' A
#
# COMPACT_ATOMS: atom_id res chain seq x y z
N MET A 1 15.03 5.67 -2.28
CA MET A 1 14.19 6.89 -2.23
C MET A 1 13.54 6.91 -0.87
N ASP A 2 13.94 7.87 -0.05
CA ASP A 2 13.47 7.98 1.33
C ASP A 2 12.06 8.58 1.33
N PHE A 3 11.11 7.88 1.93
CA PHE A 3 9.72 8.30 2.05
C PHE A 3 9.48 8.80 3.47
N SER A 4 10.36 9.69 3.91
CA SER A 4 10.51 10.10 5.31
C SER A 4 9.26 10.72 5.92
N ASP A 5 8.30 11.22 5.13
CA ASP A 5 7.18 11.97 5.70
C ASP A 5 5.80 11.31 5.56
N SER A 6 5.50 10.54 4.50
CA SER A 6 4.16 9.93 4.30
C SER A 6 4.08 8.96 3.10
N GLY A 7 5.17 8.30 2.73
CA GLY A 7 5.19 7.51 1.51
C GLY A 7 4.91 6.03 1.71
N MET A 8 4.25 5.41 0.74
CA MET A 8 3.92 3.99 0.76
C MET A 8 4.35 3.32 -0.53
N ARG A 9 4.95 2.14 -0.42
CA ARG A 9 5.36 1.32 -1.57
C ARG A 9 4.33 0.20 -1.79
N LEU A 10 3.82 0.07 -3.03
CA LEU A 10 2.89 -0.99 -3.41
C LEU A 10 3.41 -1.83 -4.58
N LYS A 11 2.89 -3.04 -4.69
CA LYS A 11 3.00 -3.87 -5.89
C LYS A 11 1.70 -3.80 -6.67
N SER A 12 1.80 -3.71 -7.99
CA SER A 12 0.68 -3.76 -8.93
C SER A 12 1.00 -4.74 -10.06
N ARG A 13 -0.03 -5.36 -10.66
CA ARG A 13 0.13 -6.19 -11.86
C ARG A 13 0.13 -5.37 -13.15
N ILE A 14 -0.37 -4.13 -13.08
CA ILE A 14 -0.47 -3.22 -14.21
C ILE A 14 0.37 -1.96 -13.96
N PRO A 15 0.91 -1.32 -15.01
CA PRO A 15 1.58 -0.05 -14.86
C PRO A 15 0.56 1.03 -14.47
N ILE A 16 0.93 1.89 -13.51
CA ILE A 16 0.11 3.04 -13.13
C ILE A 16 0.86 4.33 -13.46
N LYS A 17 0.16 5.27 -14.10
CA LYS A 17 0.74 6.55 -14.51
C LYS A 17 1.09 7.42 -13.28
N ILE A 18 2.27 8.05 -13.34
CA ILE A 18 2.69 9.05 -12.35
C ILE A 18 1.69 10.22 -12.34
N GLY A 19 1.33 10.69 -11.15
CA GLY A 19 0.35 11.76 -10.93
C GLY A 19 -1.07 11.26 -10.68
N CYS A 20 -1.39 10.00 -10.99
CA CYS A 20 -2.70 9.41 -10.69
C CYS A 20 -2.98 9.41 -9.19
N ILE A 21 -4.25 9.64 -8.84
CA ILE A 21 -4.77 9.55 -7.48
C ILE A 21 -5.41 8.18 -7.30
N LEU A 22 -4.95 7.44 -6.30
CA LEU A 22 -5.46 6.11 -5.95
C LEU A 22 -6.06 6.13 -4.54
N MET A 23 -7.15 5.38 -4.37
CA MET A 23 -7.57 4.96 -3.05
C MET A 23 -6.74 3.75 -2.64
N VAL A 24 -6.19 3.82 -1.44
CA VAL A 24 -5.32 2.82 -0.85
C VAL A 24 -6.03 2.24 0.36
N ARG A 25 -5.98 0.92 0.48
CA ARG A 25 -6.43 0.23 1.68
C ARG A 25 -5.24 -0.49 2.29
N ALA A 26 -4.89 -0.14 3.52
CA ALA A 26 -3.87 -0.81 4.30
C ALA A 26 -4.54 -1.60 5.44
N THR A 27 -3.99 -2.76 5.75
CA THR A 27 -4.33 -3.48 6.98
C THR A 27 -3.14 -3.27 7.91
N GLY A 28 -3.38 -2.74 9.12
CA GLY A 28 -2.31 -2.58 10.11
C GLY A 28 -1.66 -3.91 10.47
N PRO A 29 -0.46 -3.91 11.08
CA PRO A 29 0.14 -5.13 11.59
C PRO A 29 -0.88 -5.82 12.51
N TRP A 30 -1.00 -7.13 12.35
CA TRP A 30 -1.79 -7.96 13.26
C TRP A 30 -1.11 -7.85 14.62
N GLU A 31 -1.60 -6.98 15.51
CA GLU A 31 -1.24 -7.14 16.91
C GLU A 31 -1.64 -8.57 17.27
N ASP A 32 -0.69 -9.35 17.76
CA ASP A 32 -0.85 -10.69 18.30
C ASP A 32 -1.87 -10.65 19.46
N SER A 33 -3.13 -10.42 19.13
CA SER A 33 -4.28 -10.61 20.00
C SER A 33 -4.45 -12.12 20.07
N ARG A 34 -3.59 -12.74 20.88
CA ARG A 34 -3.72 -14.10 21.38
C ARG A 34 -4.98 -14.23 22.23
N LYS A 35 -6.14 -14.07 21.63
CA LYS A 35 -7.43 -14.54 22.14
C LYS A 35 -8.20 -15.03 20.93
N GLY A 36 -8.30 -16.36 20.85
CA GLY A 36 -8.96 -17.06 19.77
C GLY A 36 -10.41 -16.59 19.59
N GLY A 37 -10.88 -16.75 18.36
CA GLY A 37 -12.28 -16.55 18.01
C GLY A 37 -12.54 -15.34 17.11
N ASP A 38 -11.87 -15.24 15.96
CA ASP A 38 -12.56 -15.17 14.66
C ASP A 38 -11.55 -15.05 13.51
N ARG A 39 -11.57 -16.03 12.60
CA ARG A 39 -10.75 -16.05 11.37
C ARG A 39 -11.28 -15.10 10.28
N CYS A 40 -12.24 -14.23 10.61
CA CYS A 40 -13.00 -13.48 9.64
C CYS A 40 -12.74 -11.98 9.79
N CYS A 41 -12.00 -11.45 8.82
CA CYS A 41 -11.83 -10.03 8.53
C CYS A 41 -11.01 -9.24 9.57
N PRO A 42 -9.75 -8.86 9.25
CA PRO A 42 -9.06 -7.87 10.08
C PRO A 42 -9.91 -6.60 10.13
N LEU A 43 -10.36 -6.24 11.34
CA LEU A 43 -11.17 -5.05 11.63
C LEU A 43 -10.33 -3.76 11.50
N ASN A 44 -9.00 -3.88 11.54
CA ASN A 44 -8.06 -2.77 11.44
C ASN A 44 -7.70 -2.46 9.99
N ARG A 45 -8.70 -2.07 9.19
CA ARG A 45 -8.51 -1.57 7.82
C ARG A 45 -8.47 -0.06 7.86
N MET A 46 -7.41 0.52 7.34
CA MET A 46 -7.26 1.97 7.16
C MET A 46 -7.36 2.29 5.67
N TYR A 47 -8.02 3.40 5.36
CA TYR A 47 -8.16 3.89 4.00
C TYR A 47 -7.44 5.22 3.86
N GLY A 48 -6.74 5.39 2.75
CA GLY A 48 -5.98 6.58 2.44
C GLY A 48 -6.10 6.94 0.97
N ILE A 49 -5.92 8.21 0.65
CA ILE A 49 -5.81 8.67 -0.73
C ILE A 49 -4.34 8.97 -0.98
N GLY A 50 -3.79 8.44 -2.07
CA GLY A 50 -2.38 8.61 -2.40
C GLY A 50 -2.16 9.01 -3.85
N GLN A 51 -1.20 9.89 -4.10
CA GLN A 51 -0.76 10.21 -5.45
C GLN A 51 0.44 9.36 -5.83
N VAL A 52 0.42 8.75 -7.02
CA VAL A 52 1.57 8.01 -7.57
C VAL A 52 2.69 8.98 -7.90
N ARG A 53 3.87 8.77 -7.32
CA ARG A 53 5.07 9.59 -7.55
C ARG A 53 6.12 8.86 -8.39
N TRP A 54 6.10 7.53 -8.38
CA TRP A 54 6.93 6.70 -9.27
C TRP A 54 6.26 5.36 -9.54
N CYS A 55 6.57 4.76 -10.68
CA CYS A 55 6.13 3.43 -11.09
C CYS A 55 7.24 2.77 -11.92
N GLU A 56 7.71 1.61 -11.49
CA GLU A 56 8.81 0.89 -12.13
C GLU A 56 8.45 -0.57 -12.32
N LYS A 57 8.92 -1.20 -13.40
CA LYS A 57 8.74 -2.63 -13.60
C LYS A 57 9.61 -3.38 -12.60
N SER A 58 9.05 -4.38 -11.92
CA SER A 58 9.76 -5.22 -10.97
C SER A 58 10.60 -6.25 -11.71
N GLU A 59 11.93 -6.16 -11.63
CA GLU A 59 12.87 -7.09 -12.27
C GLU A 59 13.24 -8.27 -11.34
N GLY A 60 12.25 -8.84 -10.67
CA GLY A 60 12.43 -9.96 -9.73
C GLY A 60 11.96 -11.28 -10.33
N HIS A 61 12.77 -12.34 -10.16
CA HIS A 61 12.59 -13.70 -10.69
C HIS A 61 11.23 -14.37 -10.33
N ASP A 62 10.49 -13.85 -9.34
CA ASP A 62 9.23 -14.43 -8.84
C ASP A 62 8.02 -13.46 -8.83
N THR A 63 8.16 -12.22 -9.31
CA THR A 63 7.00 -11.30 -9.37
C THR A 63 7.01 -10.45 -10.63
N GLU A 64 6.39 -10.97 -11.69
CA GLU A 64 5.94 -10.13 -12.80
C GLU A 64 4.99 -9.06 -12.26
N GLY A 65 5.38 -7.80 -12.39
CA GLY A 65 4.57 -6.68 -11.92
C GLY A 65 5.31 -5.36 -11.92
N TYR A 66 4.70 -4.38 -11.29
CA TYR A 66 5.18 -3.02 -11.14
C TYR A 66 5.24 -2.68 -9.65
N LEU A 67 6.28 -1.95 -9.28
CA LEU A 67 6.42 -1.33 -7.99
C LEU A 67 5.98 0.13 -8.11
N LEU A 68 5.21 0.58 -7.13
CA LEU A 68 4.64 1.91 -7.08
C LEU A 68 5.10 2.62 -5.82
N GLY A 69 5.39 3.91 -5.95
CA GLY A 69 5.54 4.82 -4.83
C GLY A 69 4.38 5.78 -4.75
N LEU A 70 3.70 5.80 -3.60
CA LEU A 70 2.57 6.66 -3.32
C LEU A 70 2.96 7.68 -2.26
N LYS A 71 2.58 8.94 -2.47
CA LYS A 71 2.54 9.95 -1.41
C LYS A 71 1.11 10.01 -0.87
N ILE A 72 0.92 9.62 0.39
CA ILE A 72 -0.39 9.68 1.04
C ILE A 72 -0.77 11.15 1.27
N GLN A 73 -2.02 11.49 0.98
CA GLN A 73 -2.59 12.81 1.16
C GLN A 73 -3.36 12.83 2.47
N GLY A 74 -2.81 13.51 3.48
CA GLY A 74 -3.46 13.68 4.78
C GLY A 74 -3.42 12.45 5.69
N PRO A 75 -4.09 12.51 6.85
CA PRO A 75 -4.18 11.39 7.78
C PRO A 75 -5.02 10.24 7.19
N TRP A 76 -4.71 9.02 7.63
CA TRP A 76 -5.53 7.84 7.31
C TRP A 76 -6.90 7.95 7.99
N ASN A 77 -7.96 7.58 7.26
CA ASN A 77 -9.32 7.45 7.80
C ASN A 77 -9.65 5.99 8.11
#